data_AF-A8T714-F1
#
_entry.id   AF-A8T714-F1
#
_cell.length_a   1.000
_cell.length_b   1.000
_cell.length_c   1.000
_cell.angle_alpha   90.00
_cell.angle_beta   90.00
_cell.angle_gamma   90.00
#
_symmetry.space_group_name_H-M   'P 1'
#
loop_
_entity.id
_entity.type
_entity.pdbx_description
1 polymer ?
#
loop_
_entity_poly.entity_id
_entity_poly.type
_entity_poly.pdbx_seq_one_letter_code
_entity_poly.pdbx_strand_id
1 'polypeptide(L)'
;EKCGHCSVCRGQVASFPQPQQAQPELAHLSTWIDEFVQLSPTVISDAAVARFLCGVSTPIITQLKASKLQGYGSMANVSFKKVLEQVESARV
;
A
#
# COMPACT_ATOMS: atom_id res chain seq x y z
N GLU A 1 -3.50 -21.74 -24.62
CA GLU A 1 -3.89 -21.30 -25.98
C GLU A 1 -3.99 -19.77 -26.03
N LYS A 2 -3.98 -19.15 -27.23
CA LYS A 2 -4.13 -17.70 -27.42
C LYS A 2 -5.57 -17.36 -27.82
N CYS A 3 -6.17 -16.33 -27.22
CA CYS A 3 -7.58 -15.99 -27.45
C CYS A 3 -7.86 -15.30 -28.80
N GLY A 4 -6.85 -14.69 -29.46
CA GLY A 4 -6.98 -14.08 -30.78
C GLY A 4 -7.71 -12.73 -30.84
N HIS A 5 -8.37 -12.29 -29.77
CA HIS A 5 -9.20 -11.07 -29.77
C HIS A 5 -8.79 -9.99 -28.75
N CYS A 6 -7.82 -10.25 -27.88
CA CYS A 6 -7.30 -9.22 -26.98
C CYS A 6 -6.24 -8.34 -27.66
N SER A 7 -5.97 -7.19 -27.06
CA SER A 7 -4.96 -6.24 -27.54
C SER A 7 -3.57 -6.88 -27.67
N VAL A 8 -3.18 -7.77 -26.75
CA VAL A 8 -1.92 -8.54 -26.81
C VAL A 8 -1.87 -9.46 -28.03
N CYS A 9 -2.94 -10.22 -28.31
CA CYS A 9 -2.99 -11.11 -29.48
C CYS A 9 -3.00 -10.33 -30.80
N ARG A 10 -3.47 -9.08 -30.79
CA ARG A 10 -3.47 -8.16 -31.93
C ARG A 10 -2.20 -7.31 -32.05
N GLY A 11 -1.19 -7.52 -31.20
CA GLY A 11 0.07 -6.75 -31.22
C GLY A 11 -0.05 -5.32 -30.67
N GLN A 12 -1.18 -4.98 -30.04
CA GLN A 12 -1.50 -3.68 -29.48
C GLN A 12 -1.29 -3.67 -27.96
N VAL A 13 -0.04 -3.85 -27.50
CA VAL A 13 0.23 -3.84 -26.04
C VAL A 13 -0.10 -2.45 -25.48
N ALA A 14 -0.96 -2.41 -24.45
CA ALA A 14 -1.33 -1.17 -23.80
C ALA A 14 -0.13 -0.59 -23.03
N SER A 15 0.17 0.68 -23.28
CA SER A 15 1.16 1.44 -22.49
C SER A 15 0.41 2.34 -21.52
N PHE A 16 0.79 2.28 -20.24
CA PHE A 16 0.25 3.18 -19.21
C PHE A 16 1.30 4.23 -18.85
N PRO A 17 0.90 5.50 -18.68
CA PRO A 17 1.80 6.51 -18.16
C PRO A 17 2.23 6.13 -16.73
N GLN A 18 3.48 6.40 -16.38
CA GLN A 18 3.94 6.23 -15.01
C GLN A 18 3.19 7.21 -14.09
N PRO A 19 2.71 6.75 -12.92
CA PRO A 19 2.07 7.64 -11.96
C PRO A 19 3.08 8.69 -11.49
N GLN A 20 2.71 9.96 -11.64
CA GLN A 20 3.60 11.11 -11.45
C GLN A 20 3.62 11.63 -10.01
N GLN A 21 3.09 10.85 -9.05
CA GLN A 21 2.92 11.32 -7.67
C GLN A 21 4.21 11.22 -6.86
N ALA A 22 4.51 12.30 -6.13
CA ALA A 22 5.58 12.35 -5.17
C ALA A 22 5.34 11.30 -4.08
N GLN A 23 6.36 10.48 -3.82
CA GLN A 23 6.33 9.57 -2.68
C GLN A 23 6.31 10.41 -1.40
N PRO A 24 5.54 10.01 -0.36
CA PRO A 24 5.59 10.70 0.91
C PRO A 24 7.01 10.68 1.45
N GLU A 25 7.41 11.77 2.11
CA GLU A 25 8.71 11.84 2.80
C GLU A 25 8.81 10.71 3.84
N LEU A 26 10.00 10.12 3.96
CA LEU A 26 10.25 8.99 4.86
C LEU A 26 9.90 9.30 6.32
N ALA A 27 10.03 10.56 6.75
CA ALA A 27 9.69 11.00 8.10
C ALA A 27 8.19 10.85 8.43
N HIS A 28 7.31 11.04 7.45
CA HIS A 28 5.88 10.81 7.62
C HIS A 28 5.55 9.31 7.64
N LEU A 29 6.28 8.52 6.83
CA LEU A 29 6.10 7.07 6.77
C LEU A 29 6.34 6.39 8.12
N SER A 30 7.48 6.66 8.77
CA SER A 30 7.79 6.05 10.07
C SER A 30 6.73 6.39 11.12
N THR A 31 6.31 7.65 11.17
CA THR A 31 5.29 8.13 12.12
C THR A 31 3.96 7.38 11.95
N TRP A 32 3.51 7.21 10.70
CA TRP A 32 2.27 6.48 10.42
C TRP A 32 2.36 4.99 10.75
N ILE A 33 3.52 4.38 10.50
CA ILE A 33 3.78 2.98 10.86
C ILE A 33 3.71 2.82 12.38
N ASP A 34 4.41 3.68 13.12
CA ASP A 34 4.47 3.62 14.58
C ASP A 34 3.09 3.82 15.21
N GLU A 35 2.32 4.82 14.76
CA GLU A 35 0.95 5.05 15.24
C GLU A 35 0.06 3.81 15.04
N PHE A 36 0.14 3.17 13.87
CA PHE A 36 -0.69 1.99 13.59
C PHE A 36 -0.24 0.77 14.39
N VAL A 37 1.07 0.52 14.49
CA VAL A 37 1.62 -0.64 15.21
C VAL A 37 1.33 -0.54 16.71
N GLN A 38 1.42 0.66 17.30
CA GLN A 38 1.18 0.90 18.72
C GLN A 38 -0.28 0.69 19.14
N LEU A 39 -1.25 0.73 18.22
CA LEU A 39 -2.66 0.44 18.53
C LEU A 39 -2.90 -1.04 18.87
N SER A 40 -2.02 -1.94 18.43
CA SER A 40 -2.18 -3.37 18.62
C SER A 40 -1.28 -3.89 19.73
N PRO A 41 -1.82 -4.69 20.68
CA PRO A 41 -0.99 -5.40 21.65
C PRO A 41 -0.21 -6.58 21.01
N THR A 42 -0.49 -6.88 19.73
CA THR A 42 0.14 -7.96 18.98
C THR A 42 0.96 -7.42 17.81
N VAL A 43 1.99 -8.17 17.42
CA VAL A 43 2.87 -7.81 16.30
C VAL A 43 2.07 -7.66 15.01
N ILE A 44 2.14 -6.47 14.42
CA ILE A 44 1.58 -6.17 13.10
C ILE A 44 2.62 -6.53 12.02
N SER A 45 2.19 -7.31 11.04
CA SER A 45 3.02 -7.68 9.89
C SER A 45 3.16 -6.53 8.89
N ASP A 46 4.25 -6.54 8.12
CA ASP A 46 4.49 -5.53 7.08
C ASP A 46 3.35 -5.44 6.06
N ALA A 47 2.78 -6.60 5.70
CA ALA A 47 1.63 -6.66 4.81
C ALA A 47 0.37 -6.03 5.42
N ALA A 48 0.18 -6.03 6.74
CA ALA A 48 -0.93 -5.35 7.39
C ALA A 48 -0.70 -3.82 7.42
N VAL A 49 0.52 -3.38 7.71
CA VAL A 49 0.93 -1.96 7.61
C VAL A 49 0.76 -1.44 6.18
N ALA A 50 1.21 -2.19 5.18
CA ALA A 50 1.05 -1.82 3.77
C ALA A 50 -0.43 -1.70 3.37
N ARG A 51 -1.30 -2.60 3.85
CA ARG A 51 -2.76 -2.49 3.61
C ARG A 51 -3.35 -1.24 4.27
N PHE A 52 -2.91 -0.89 5.46
CA PHE A 52 -3.28 0.36 6.13
C PHE A 52 -2.89 1.59 5.31
N LEU A 53 -1.63 1.69 4.87
CA LEU A 53 -1.14 2.80 4.05
C LEU A 53 -1.82 2.87 2.67
N CYS A 54 -2.15 1.72 2.08
CA CYS A 54 -2.92 1.67 0.82
C CYS A 54 -4.42 1.94 1.01
N GLY A 55 -4.92 2.09 2.24
CA GLY A 55 -6.35 2.30 2.50
C GLY A 55 -7.21 1.06 2.24
N VAL A 56 -6.62 -0.14 2.30
CA VAL A 56 -7.30 -1.42 2.14
C VAL A 56 -7.87 -1.85 3.49
N SER A 57 -9.18 -1.79 3.63
CA SER A 57 -9.87 -2.21 4.86
C SER A 57 -9.64 -3.70 5.13
N THR A 58 -9.30 -4.03 6.38
CA THR A 58 -9.12 -5.40 6.86
C THR A 58 -9.70 -5.55 8.27
N PRO A 59 -9.99 -6.77 8.75
CA PRO A 59 -10.55 -6.97 10.09
C PRO A 59 -9.74 -6.30 11.21
N ILE A 60 -8.41 -6.29 11.11
CA ILE A 60 -7.55 -5.66 12.13
C ILE A 60 -7.66 -4.13 12.10
N ILE A 61 -7.74 -3.52 10.92
CA ILE A 61 -7.90 -2.06 10.76
C ILE A 61 -9.24 -1.60 11.33
N THR A 62 -10.32 -2.35 11.07
CA THR A 62 -11.65 -1.99 11.57
C THR A 62 -11.76 -2.20 13.09
N GLN A 63 -11.21 -3.29 13.63
CA GLN A 63 -11.18 -3.56 15.07
C GLN A 63 -10.40 -2.49 15.85
N LEU A 64 -9.23 -2.08 15.34
CA LEU A 64 -8.40 -1.05 15.95
C LEU A 64 -8.87 0.38 15.67
N LYS A 65 -9.93 0.56 14.87
CA LYS A 65 -10.41 1.87 14.38
C LYS A 65 -9.30 2.68 13.70
N ALA A 66 -8.32 1.99 13.11
CA ALA A 66 -7.13 2.59 12.52
C ALA A 66 -7.46 3.42 11.27
N SER A 67 -8.62 3.22 10.64
CA SER A 67 -9.06 4.02 9.50
C SER A 67 -9.22 5.53 9.79
N LYS A 68 -9.15 5.94 11.06
CA LYS A 68 -9.18 7.34 11.49
C LYS A 68 -7.79 7.98 11.60
N LEU A 69 -6.73 7.18 11.56
CA LEU A 69 -5.36 7.66 11.63
C LEU A 69 -4.96 8.35 10.33
N GLN A 70 -4.03 9.30 10.41
CA GLN A 70 -3.57 10.07 9.27
C GLN A 70 -2.91 9.21 8.19
N GLY A 71 -2.24 8.13 8.60
CA GLY A 71 -1.58 7.21 7.67
C GLY A 71 -2.53 6.33 6.85
N TYR A 72 -3.82 6.24 7.20
CA TYR A 72 -4.73 5.36 6.47
C TYR A 72 -5.00 5.87 5.06
N GLY A 73 -4.63 5.10 4.05
CA GLY A 73 -4.82 5.48 2.64
C GLY A 73 -3.87 6.56 2.13
N SER A 74 -2.86 6.96 2.92
CA SER A 74 -1.89 7.99 2.51
C SER A 74 -1.07 7.59 1.27
N MET A 75 -1.02 6.29 0.95
CA MET A 75 -0.33 5.71 -0.21
C MET A 75 -1.28 4.94 -1.14
N ALA A 76 -2.58 5.28 -1.18
CA ALA A 76 -3.59 4.56 -1.97
C ALA A 76 -3.30 4.53 -3.49
N ASN A 77 -2.55 5.49 -4.01
CA ASN A 77 -2.17 5.58 -5.43
C ASN A 77 -0.82 4.93 -5.74
N VAL A 78 -0.13 4.38 -4.73
CA VAL A 78 1.12 3.65 -4.90
C VAL A 78 0.79 2.16 -4.98
N SER A 79 1.44 1.44 -5.91
CA SER A 79 1.23 0.00 -6.02
C SER A 79 1.54 -0.69 -4.68
N PHE A 80 0.70 -1.63 -4.27
CA PHE A 80 0.87 -2.38 -3.01
C PHE A 80 2.28 -2.95 -2.84
N LYS A 81 2.86 -3.49 -3.91
CA LYS A 81 4.24 -4.02 -3.92
C LYS A 81 5.26 -2.97 -3.46
N LYS A 82 5.23 -1.78 -4.05
CA LYS A 82 6.15 -0.68 -3.72
C LYS A 82 5.93 -0.17 -2.28
N VAL A 83 4.68 -0.12 -1.81
CA VAL A 83 4.39 0.24 -0.41
C VAL A 83 4.98 -0.80 0.55
N LEU A 84 4.83 -2.08 0.25
CA LEU A 84 5.40 -3.16 1.06
C LEU A 84 6.93 -3.06 1.14
N GLU A 85 7.62 -2.86 0.02
CA GLU A 85 9.08 -2.66 -0.02
C GLU A 85 9.53 -1.46 0.83
N GLN A 86 8.75 -0.36 0.83
CA GLN A 86 9.04 0.81 1.66
C GLN A 86 8.80 0.54 3.15
N VAL A 87 7.75 -0.21 3.51
CA VAL A 87 7.48 -0.60 4.90
C VAL A 87 8.59 -1.52 5.42
N GLU A 88 8.97 -2.53 4.64
CA GLU A 88 10.05 -3.46 4.99
C GLU A 88 11.36 -2.69 5.22
N SER A 89 11.69 -1.75 4.33
CA SER A 89 12.90 -0.91 4.46
C SER A 89 12.85 0.02 5.67
N ALA A 90 11.66 0.47 6.09
CA ALA A 90 11.50 1.41 7.21
C ALA A 90 11.44 0.74 8.58
N ARG A 91 11.26 -0.58 8.64
CA ARG A 91 11.12 -1.36 9.89
C ARG A 91 12.33 -2.26 10.20
N VAL A 92 13.40 -2.17 9.41
CA VAL A 92 14.71 -2.80 9.69
C VAL A 92 15.42 -2.08 10.82
#